data_AF-A0A7J9TID1-F1
#
_entry.id   AF-A0A7J9TID1-F1
#
_cell.length_a   1.000
_cell.length_b   1.000
_cell.length_c   1.000
_cell.angle_alpha   90.00
_cell.angle_beta   90.00
_cell.angle_gamma   90.00
#
_symmetry.space_group_name_H-M   'P 1'
#
loop_
_entity.id
_entity.type
_entity.pdbx_description
1 polymer ?
#
loop_
_entity_poly.entity_id
_entity_poly.type
_entity_poly.pdbx_seq_one_letter_code
_entity_poly.pdbx_strand_id
1 'polypeptide(L)'
;MVRKGLIYLTTTLMILLLVSLAMANVPPAPANQNLGLYDTVFTGFTTEECKNIECHGDENLPNRHHLLIANEGYNCLDCHALTNGAFEAFRNCSDCHSISPHHLTDDAQNFNCSECHGSFVDDYNDGHVIPTYAKTIITPDSSYKYIDDSGVKIGGCEACHEPDLTADPQIGSNSNTHHNLSGFTAYNCNLCHSSDDTTGTPGEGGAVLDIRYCERCHGIKSLHSIQYENDDISGELGYGHIGNSWDCWGCHGFQESNALSSLDDSVGSSSEGGYPGEATVPSVDEVIPNEITVGQDTVITIYGTSFENEYNKTIYTSNVTLDNGTVTIELEPDSITSTVIEVTIPGTLEPGIYDLRVVKDGDMSSNKVTLTVIPDVQIEMVTIPG
;
A
#
# COMPACT_ATOMS: atom_id res chain seq x y z
N MET A 1 -3.69 -50.00 29.55
CA MET A 1 -3.86 -49.23 28.29
C MET A 1 -3.55 -47.75 28.46
N VAL A 2 -3.94 -47.10 29.57
CA VAL A 2 -3.72 -45.65 29.82
C VAL A 2 -2.25 -45.17 29.68
N ARG A 3 -1.28 -45.97 30.15
CA ARG A 3 0.15 -45.57 30.15
C ARG A 3 0.78 -45.45 28.76
N LYS A 4 0.30 -46.20 27.76
CA LYS A 4 0.78 -46.10 26.37
C LYS A 4 0.17 -44.87 25.68
N GLY A 5 -1.10 -44.56 25.95
CA GLY A 5 -1.76 -43.37 25.41
C GLY A 5 -1.09 -42.06 25.85
N LEU A 6 -0.67 -41.98 27.12
CA LEU A 6 0.01 -40.78 27.64
C LEU A 6 1.39 -40.56 26.99
N ILE A 7 2.14 -41.63 26.71
CA ILE A 7 3.45 -41.52 26.04
C ILE A 7 3.26 -41.05 24.59
N TYR A 8 2.29 -41.59 23.85
CA TYR A 8 2.05 -41.11 22.49
C TYR A 8 1.59 -39.66 22.45
N LEU A 9 0.71 -39.24 23.36
CA LEU A 9 0.24 -37.85 23.41
C LEU A 9 1.38 -36.87 23.71
N THR A 10 2.24 -37.19 24.68
CA THR A 10 3.38 -36.34 25.05
C THR A 10 4.42 -36.26 23.93
N THR A 11 4.75 -37.37 23.27
CA THR A 11 5.66 -37.36 22.12
C THR A 11 5.08 -36.56 20.95
N THR A 12 3.79 -36.71 20.63
CA THR A 12 3.15 -35.93 19.56
C THR A 12 3.16 -34.44 19.86
N LEU A 13 2.82 -34.02 21.09
CA LEU A 13 2.90 -32.63 21.52
C LEU A 13 4.32 -32.07 21.40
N MET A 14 5.33 -32.85 21.80
CA MET A 14 6.74 -32.44 21.71
C MET A 14 7.19 -32.29 20.26
N ILE A 15 6.77 -33.18 19.36
CA ILE A 15 7.05 -33.06 17.92
C ILE A 15 6.36 -31.83 17.34
N LEU A 16 5.08 -31.60 17.64
CA LEU A 16 4.35 -30.42 17.17
C LEU A 16 5.00 -29.12 17.66
N LEU A 17 5.45 -29.08 18.92
CA LEU A 17 6.18 -27.92 19.48
C LEU A 17 7.53 -27.69 18.79
N LEU A 18 8.27 -28.75 18.50
CA LEU A 18 9.56 -28.63 17.80
C LEU A 18 9.36 -28.19 16.33
N VAL A 19 8.31 -28.67 15.66
CA VAL A 19 7.95 -28.22 14.32
C VAL A 19 7.50 -26.75 14.35
N SER A 20 6.70 -26.32 15.32
CA SER A 20 6.27 -24.92 15.41
C SER A 20 7.45 -23.97 15.66
N LEU A 21 8.42 -24.35 16.49
CA LEU A 21 9.63 -23.57 16.73
C LEU A 21 10.53 -23.50 15.49
N ALA A 22 10.62 -24.59 14.71
CA ALA A 22 11.39 -24.60 13.47
C ALA A 22 10.76 -23.70 12.39
N MET A 23 9.42 -23.72 12.26
CA MET A 23 8.69 -22.88 11.30
C MET A 23 8.69 -21.39 11.69
N ALA A 24 8.86 -21.07 12.98
CA ALA A 24 8.95 -19.69 13.45
C ALA A 24 10.29 -19.01 13.13
N ASN A 25 11.33 -19.75 12.72
CA ASN A 25 12.68 -19.21 12.50
C ASN A 25 13.15 -19.31 11.04
N VAL A 26 12.23 -19.52 10.10
CA VAL A 26 12.54 -19.44 8.67
C VAL A 26 12.32 -17.98 8.26
N PRO A 27 13.36 -17.24 7.83
CA PRO A 27 13.20 -15.90 7.30
C PRO A 27 12.26 -15.94 6.09
N PRO A 28 11.60 -14.81 5.76
CA PRO A 28 10.69 -14.78 4.64
C PRO A 28 11.55 -14.99 3.39
N ALA A 29 11.02 -15.74 2.45
CA ALA A 29 11.71 -15.86 1.18
C ALA A 29 11.69 -14.50 0.46
N PRO A 30 12.63 -14.25 -0.46
CA PRO A 30 12.60 -13.07 -1.31
C PRO A 30 11.23 -12.92 -2.00
N ALA A 31 10.78 -11.68 -2.18
CA ALA A 31 9.57 -11.40 -2.93
C ALA A 31 9.65 -12.03 -4.34
N ASN A 32 8.59 -12.71 -4.77
CA ASN A 32 8.57 -13.35 -6.07
C ASN A 32 8.43 -12.29 -7.17
N GLN A 33 9.52 -12.06 -7.88
CA GLN A 33 9.60 -11.10 -8.98
C GLN A 33 8.68 -11.44 -10.16
N ASN A 34 8.19 -12.68 -10.28
CA ASN A 34 7.25 -13.07 -11.33
C ASN A 34 5.78 -12.74 -11.01
N LEU A 35 5.51 -12.16 -9.83
CA LEU A 35 4.17 -11.81 -9.35
C LEU A 35 4.12 -10.30 -9.12
N GLY A 36 3.57 -9.56 -10.08
CA GLY A 36 3.42 -8.10 -10.01
C GLY A 36 4.47 -7.33 -10.82
N LEU A 37 4.94 -6.20 -10.27
CA LEU A 37 5.95 -5.36 -10.89
C LEU A 37 7.35 -5.82 -10.48
N TYR A 38 8.25 -5.94 -11.45
CA TYR A 38 9.66 -6.21 -11.18
C TYR A 38 10.29 -5.06 -10.39
N ASP A 39 11.01 -5.38 -9.32
CA ASP A 39 11.86 -4.45 -8.57
C ASP A 39 13.15 -4.18 -9.33
N THR A 40 13.04 -3.80 -10.60
CA THR A 40 14.19 -3.58 -11.47
C THR A 40 14.27 -2.14 -11.94
N VAL A 41 15.46 -1.74 -12.38
CA VAL A 41 15.67 -0.45 -13.03
C VAL A 41 15.40 -0.58 -14.51
N PHE A 42 15.18 0.54 -15.21
CA PHE A 42 14.95 0.54 -16.66
C PHE A 42 15.94 -0.34 -17.45
N THR A 43 17.23 -0.30 -17.09
CA THR A 43 18.28 -1.09 -17.75
C THR A 43 18.18 -2.59 -17.52
N GLY A 44 17.37 -3.03 -16.55
CA GLY A 44 17.10 -4.43 -16.26
C GLY A 44 16.02 -5.03 -17.16
N PHE A 45 15.24 -4.22 -17.88
CA PHE A 45 14.26 -4.72 -18.84
C PHE A 45 14.92 -5.08 -20.18
N THR A 46 14.60 -6.26 -20.66
CA THR A 46 14.87 -6.71 -22.03
C THR A 46 13.96 -6.00 -23.02
N THR A 47 14.36 -6.01 -24.28
CA THR A 47 13.52 -5.50 -25.37
C THR A 47 12.20 -6.25 -25.50
N GLU A 48 12.14 -7.53 -25.15
CA GLU A 48 10.90 -8.31 -25.20
C GLU A 48 9.93 -7.88 -24.10
N GLU A 49 10.42 -7.66 -22.87
CA GLU A 49 9.61 -7.15 -21.77
C GLU A 49 9.08 -5.75 -22.06
N CYS A 50 9.88 -4.87 -22.66
CA CYS A 50 9.41 -3.57 -23.14
C CYS A 50 8.33 -3.69 -24.22
N LYS A 51 8.35 -4.75 -25.03
CA LYS A 51 7.44 -4.95 -26.18
C LYS A 51 6.17 -5.68 -25.84
N ASN A 52 6.11 -6.31 -24.67
CA ASN A 52 4.94 -7.05 -24.25
C ASN A 52 3.69 -6.17 -24.40
N ILE A 53 2.60 -6.78 -24.83
CA ILE A 53 1.40 -6.11 -25.40
C ILE A 53 0.82 -5.05 -24.46
N GLU A 54 1.10 -5.16 -23.16
CA GLU A 54 0.57 -4.32 -22.09
C GLU A 54 1.26 -2.96 -21.95
N CYS A 55 2.54 -2.80 -22.31
CA CYS A 55 3.27 -1.53 -22.06
C CYS A 55 3.44 -0.63 -23.29
N HIS A 56 3.88 -1.20 -24.42
CA HIS A 56 4.13 -0.42 -25.64
C HIS A 56 3.37 -0.93 -26.87
N GLY A 57 2.99 -2.21 -26.90
CA GLY A 57 2.34 -2.87 -28.02
C GLY A 57 3.22 -2.92 -29.28
N ASP A 58 3.56 -4.13 -29.76
CA ASP A 58 4.51 -4.29 -30.88
C ASP A 58 3.99 -3.68 -32.20
N GLU A 59 2.67 -3.50 -32.37
CA GLU A 59 2.07 -3.03 -33.64
C GLU A 59 2.24 -1.52 -33.92
N ASN A 60 2.29 -0.68 -32.89
CA ASN A 60 2.36 0.78 -33.06
C ASN A 60 3.69 1.40 -32.63
N LEU A 61 4.55 0.66 -31.94
CA LEU A 61 5.85 1.14 -31.49
C LEU A 61 6.75 1.66 -32.64
N PRO A 62 6.87 0.98 -33.81
CA PRO A 62 7.64 1.50 -34.93
C PRO A 62 7.07 2.81 -35.49
N ASN A 63 5.74 2.92 -35.57
CA ASN A 63 5.09 4.14 -36.05
C ASN A 63 5.35 5.33 -35.13
N ARG A 64 5.29 5.12 -33.80
CA ARG A 64 5.61 6.17 -32.81
C ARG A 64 7.06 6.65 -32.98
N HIS A 65 8.01 5.76 -33.21
CA HIS A 65 9.42 6.13 -33.41
C HIS A 65 9.68 6.78 -34.77
N HIS A 66 9.00 6.34 -35.84
CA HIS A 66 9.11 7.00 -37.14
C HIS A 66 8.60 8.44 -37.12
N LEU A 67 7.68 8.81 -36.22
CA LEU A 67 7.26 10.19 -36.04
C LEU A 67 8.41 11.10 -35.54
N LEU A 68 9.44 10.54 -34.89
CA LEU A 68 10.64 11.29 -34.47
C LEU A 68 11.45 11.80 -35.68
N ILE A 69 11.38 11.13 -36.83
CA ILE A 69 12.00 11.60 -38.08
C ILE A 69 11.37 12.92 -38.51
N ALA A 70 10.04 13.03 -38.39
CA ALA A 70 9.30 14.23 -38.78
C ALA A 70 9.41 15.35 -37.75
N ASN A 71 9.47 15.01 -36.46
CA ASN A 71 9.31 15.98 -35.37
C ASN A 71 10.62 16.38 -34.68
N GLU A 72 11.60 15.48 -34.62
CA GLU A 72 12.83 15.65 -33.83
C GLU A 72 14.10 15.63 -34.70
N GLY A 73 13.94 15.54 -36.03
CA GLY A 73 15.06 15.65 -36.99
C GLY A 73 15.95 14.41 -37.10
N TYR A 74 15.50 13.27 -36.58
CA TYR A 74 16.17 11.98 -36.78
C TYR A 74 16.07 11.52 -38.25
N ASN A 75 16.95 10.60 -38.64
CA ASN A 75 16.95 9.94 -39.94
C ASN A 75 16.91 8.40 -39.77
N CYS A 76 16.64 7.69 -40.86
CA CYS A 76 16.48 6.23 -40.82
C CYS A 76 17.72 5.49 -40.29
N LEU A 77 18.92 6.02 -40.52
CA LEU A 77 20.19 5.39 -40.10
C LEU A 77 20.55 5.68 -38.65
N ASP A 78 19.88 6.64 -38.01
CA ASP A 78 20.04 6.86 -36.57
C ASP A 78 19.41 5.72 -35.76
N CYS A 79 18.46 4.98 -36.35
CA CYS A 79 17.78 3.85 -35.72
C CYS A 79 18.06 2.51 -36.41
N HIS A 80 18.40 2.48 -37.70
CA HIS A 80 18.62 1.23 -38.41
C HIS A 80 20.06 1.09 -38.91
N ALA A 81 20.69 -0.05 -38.59
CA ALA A 81 21.89 -0.47 -39.27
C ALA A 81 21.55 -1.02 -40.67
N LEU A 82 22.41 -0.76 -41.64
CA LEU A 82 22.26 -1.20 -43.02
C LEU A 82 23.35 -2.21 -43.36
N THR A 83 22.97 -3.49 -43.48
CA THR A 83 23.90 -4.58 -43.77
C THR A 83 23.48 -5.25 -45.07
N ASN A 84 24.40 -5.29 -46.04
CA ASN A 84 24.15 -5.82 -47.39
C ASN A 84 22.93 -5.21 -48.11
N GLY A 85 22.63 -3.93 -47.86
CA GLY A 85 21.50 -3.23 -48.49
C GLY A 85 20.13 -3.53 -47.88
N ALA A 86 20.07 -4.27 -46.77
CA ALA A 86 18.88 -4.46 -45.97
C ALA A 86 19.04 -3.79 -44.60
N PHE A 87 17.93 -3.26 -44.06
CA PHE A 87 17.91 -2.81 -42.68
C PHE A 87 17.94 -4.01 -41.74
N GLU A 88 18.82 -3.97 -40.75
CA GLU A 88 18.79 -4.93 -39.66
C GLU A 88 17.57 -4.69 -38.76
N ALA A 89 17.14 -5.75 -38.07
CA ALA A 89 16.07 -5.63 -37.08
C ALA A 89 16.57 -4.80 -35.89
N PHE A 90 16.07 -3.59 -35.74
CA PHE A 90 16.37 -2.70 -34.60
C PHE A 90 15.73 -3.23 -33.34
N ARG A 91 16.48 -3.67 -32.30
CA ARG A 91 15.85 -4.19 -31.08
C ARG A 91 16.68 -4.08 -29.78
N ASN A 92 17.28 -2.94 -29.47
CA ASN A 92 17.64 -2.61 -28.08
C ASN A 92 17.17 -1.19 -27.74
N CYS A 93 16.12 -1.09 -26.94
CA CYS A 93 15.56 0.19 -26.50
C CYS A 93 16.62 1.04 -25.76
N SER A 94 17.49 0.36 -25.01
CA SER A 94 18.58 0.94 -24.23
C SER A 94 19.71 1.56 -25.06
N ASP A 95 19.77 1.32 -26.38
CA ASP A 95 20.76 1.96 -27.25
C ASP A 95 20.50 3.48 -27.39
N CYS A 96 19.23 3.89 -27.26
CA CYS A 96 18.80 5.28 -27.36
C CYS A 96 18.21 5.82 -26.06
N HIS A 97 17.50 4.98 -25.29
CA HIS A 97 16.93 5.36 -24.00
C HIS A 97 17.94 5.06 -22.89
N SER A 98 18.51 6.09 -22.29
CA SER A 98 19.34 5.94 -21.08
C SER A 98 18.51 5.91 -19.79
N ILE A 99 17.21 6.21 -19.88
CA ILE A 99 16.26 6.34 -18.78
C ILE A 99 14.86 5.94 -19.27
N SER A 100 14.00 5.44 -18.39
CA SER A 100 12.67 4.99 -18.80
C SER A 100 11.75 6.15 -19.16
N PRO A 101 11.21 6.23 -20.39
CA PRO A 101 10.22 7.23 -20.73
C PRO A 101 8.84 7.00 -20.09
N HIS A 102 8.64 5.91 -19.32
CA HIS A 102 7.30 5.54 -18.79
C HIS A 102 6.69 6.59 -17.84
N HIS A 103 7.48 7.38 -17.11
CA HIS A 103 6.98 8.38 -16.15
C HIS A 103 6.86 9.78 -16.77
N LEU A 104 6.98 9.87 -18.09
CA LEU A 104 6.78 11.11 -18.86
C LEU A 104 5.36 11.25 -19.41
N THR A 105 4.50 10.23 -19.30
CA THR A 105 3.11 10.32 -19.76
C THR A 105 2.32 11.32 -18.93
N ASP A 106 1.27 11.92 -19.51
CA ASP A 106 0.39 12.83 -18.77
C ASP A 106 -0.24 12.13 -17.56
N ASP A 107 -0.64 10.85 -17.69
CA ASP A 107 -1.18 10.07 -16.57
C ASP A 107 -0.16 9.84 -15.45
N ALA A 108 1.08 9.46 -15.78
CA ALA A 108 2.13 9.29 -14.77
C ALA A 108 2.51 10.61 -14.09
N GLN A 109 2.56 11.72 -14.85
CA GLN A 109 2.81 13.06 -14.30
C GLN A 109 1.67 13.57 -13.42
N ASN A 110 0.44 13.09 -13.66
CA ASN A 110 -0.74 13.37 -12.83
C ASN A 110 -0.97 12.32 -11.72
N PHE A 111 -0.01 11.40 -11.53
CA PHE A 111 -0.03 10.36 -10.49
C PHE A 111 -1.16 9.32 -10.63
N ASN A 112 -1.61 9.09 -11.87
CA ASN A 112 -2.54 8.02 -12.23
C ASN A 112 -1.74 6.77 -12.63
N CYS A 113 -1.02 6.20 -11.66
CA CYS A 113 -0.09 5.09 -11.83
C CYS A 113 -0.77 3.80 -12.33
N SER A 114 -2.02 3.55 -11.91
CA SER A 114 -2.81 2.36 -12.20
C SER A 114 -3.14 2.21 -13.69
N GLU A 115 -3.11 3.30 -14.47
CA GLU A 115 -3.32 3.27 -15.92
C GLU A 115 -2.27 2.38 -16.62
N CYS A 116 -1.04 2.36 -16.09
CA CYS A 116 0.06 1.55 -16.65
C CYS A 116 0.36 0.31 -15.80
N HIS A 117 0.17 0.39 -14.48
CA HIS A 117 0.58 -0.64 -13.53
C HIS A 117 -0.59 -1.49 -13.00
N GLY A 118 -1.82 -1.22 -13.44
CA GLY A 118 -3.02 -1.91 -13.00
C GLY A 118 -3.22 -1.82 -11.49
N SER A 119 -3.74 -2.89 -10.89
CA SER A 119 -4.03 -2.97 -9.44
C SER A 119 -2.82 -3.26 -8.55
N PHE A 120 -1.60 -3.30 -9.11
CA PHE A 120 -0.37 -3.51 -8.34
C PHE A 120 0.13 -2.24 -7.65
N VAL A 121 -0.39 -1.09 -8.07
CA VAL A 121 -0.17 0.22 -7.46
C VAL A 121 -1.53 0.91 -7.37
N ASP A 122 -1.63 1.89 -6.50
CA ASP A 122 -2.80 2.76 -6.37
C ASP A 122 -2.49 4.12 -7.02
N ASP A 123 -3.53 4.86 -7.41
CA ASP A 123 -3.35 6.24 -7.89
C ASP A 123 -3.26 7.17 -6.69
N TYR A 124 -2.40 8.16 -6.75
CA TYR A 124 -2.21 9.12 -5.65
C TYR A 124 -3.51 9.81 -5.24
N ASN A 125 -4.40 10.01 -6.20
CA ASN A 125 -5.61 10.81 -6.10
C ASN A 125 -6.90 9.98 -6.16
N ASP A 126 -6.86 8.64 -6.15
CA ASP A 126 -8.06 7.79 -6.17
C ASP A 126 -8.81 7.74 -4.82
N GLY A 127 -8.22 8.33 -3.78
CA GLY A 127 -8.81 8.38 -2.44
C GLY A 127 -8.67 7.07 -1.66
N HIS A 128 -7.73 6.19 -2.04
CA HIS A 128 -7.32 5.07 -1.21
C HIS A 128 -6.82 5.55 0.16
N VAL A 129 -6.83 4.63 1.12
CA VAL A 129 -6.50 4.96 2.51
C VAL A 129 -4.99 5.11 2.63
N ILE A 130 -4.53 6.34 2.79
CA ILE A 130 -3.21 6.66 3.29
C ILE A 130 -3.35 6.95 4.79
N PRO A 131 -2.73 6.16 5.66
CA PRO A 131 -2.64 6.45 7.09
C PRO A 131 -2.23 7.91 7.38
N THR A 132 -3.12 8.67 8.02
CA THR A 132 -2.89 10.07 8.41
C THR A 132 -2.26 10.22 9.80
N TYR A 133 -2.25 9.15 10.58
CA TYR A 133 -1.71 9.12 11.92
C TYR A 133 -0.19 8.96 11.94
N ALA A 134 0.43 9.46 13.00
CA ALA A 134 1.86 9.34 13.24
C ALA A 134 2.33 7.88 13.13
N LYS A 135 3.55 7.67 12.61
CA LYS A 135 4.13 6.33 12.56
C LYS A 135 4.20 5.76 13.98
N THR A 136 3.97 4.47 14.10
CA THR A 136 4.15 3.76 15.37
C THR A 136 5.33 2.81 15.27
N ILE A 137 5.73 2.19 16.37
CA ILE A 137 6.81 1.19 16.32
C ILE A 137 6.49 -0.02 15.44
N ILE A 138 5.22 -0.26 15.08
CA ILE A 138 4.79 -1.33 14.16
C ILE A 138 4.63 -0.87 12.72
N THR A 139 4.69 0.45 12.47
CA THR A 139 4.64 0.98 11.10
C THR A 139 5.93 0.62 10.36
N PRO A 140 5.89 -0.09 9.22
CA PRO A 140 7.09 -0.49 8.49
C PRO A 140 7.95 0.72 8.10
N ASP A 141 9.26 0.53 8.05
CA ASP A 141 10.16 1.52 7.47
C ASP A 141 10.33 1.30 5.96
N SER A 142 10.74 2.34 5.24
CA SER A 142 10.98 2.28 3.78
C SER A 142 12.16 1.36 3.39
N SER A 143 13.01 1.03 4.37
CA SER A 143 14.11 0.08 4.27
C SER A 143 13.97 -1.02 5.34
N TYR A 144 14.58 -0.88 6.51
CA TYR A 144 14.45 -1.80 7.65
C TYR A 144 14.68 -1.04 8.97
N LYS A 145 14.17 -1.57 10.09
CA LYS A 145 14.38 -0.98 11.43
C LYS A 145 15.60 -1.53 12.14
N TYR A 146 15.84 -2.83 12.02
CA TYR A 146 17.01 -3.47 12.61
C TYR A 146 17.42 -4.73 11.85
N ILE A 147 18.64 -5.17 12.11
CA ILE A 147 19.20 -6.43 11.61
C ILE A 147 19.40 -7.33 12.84
N ASP A 148 18.89 -8.55 12.80
CA ASP A 148 19.08 -9.51 13.89
C ASP A 148 20.49 -10.11 13.91
N ASP A 149 20.79 -10.93 14.94
CA ASP A 149 22.10 -11.58 15.08
C ASP A 149 22.43 -12.55 13.94
N SER A 150 21.43 -12.97 13.15
CA SER A 150 21.57 -13.84 11.99
C SER A 150 21.81 -13.06 10.69
N GLY A 151 21.76 -11.72 10.74
CA GLY A 151 21.90 -10.85 9.57
C GLY A 151 20.58 -10.58 8.83
N VAL A 152 19.44 -10.97 9.40
CA VAL A 152 18.13 -10.78 8.76
C VAL A 152 17.59 -9.39 9.08
N LYS A 153 17.15 -8.66 8.04
CA LYS A 153 16.49 -7.36 8.17
C LYS A 153 15.04 -7.51 8.59
N ILE A 154 14.60 -6.65 9.50
CA ILE A 154 13.26 -6.69 10.11
C ILE A 154 12.71 -5.27 10.24
N GLY A 155 11.39 -5.15 10.13
CA GLY A 155 10.64 -3.92 10.35
C GLY A 155 10.52 -3.00 9.14
N GLY A 156 10.68 -3.52 7.92
CA GLY A 156 10.57 -2.71 6.70
C GLY A 156 10.65 -3.52 5.42
N CYS A 157 10.57 -2.84 4.28
CA CYS A 157 10.51 -3.44 2.94
C CYS A 157 11.70 -4.35 2.61
N GLU A 158 12.91 -4.02 3.07
CA GLU A 158 14.13 -4.81 2.80
C GLU A 158 14.16 -6.14 3.55
N ALA A 159 13.18 -6.43 4.42
CA ALA A 159 13.02 -7.78 4.95
C ALA A 159 12.73 -8.80 3.83
N CYS A 160 12.09 -8.37 2.73
CA CYS A 160 11.71 -9.23 1.61
C CYS A 160 12.22 -8.72 0.25
N HIS A 161 12.49 -7.42 0.11
CA HIS A 161 12.95 -6.75 -1.11
C HIS A 161 14.42 -6.34 -1.00
N GLU A 162 15.30 -7.32 -0.77
CA GLU A 162 16.74 -7.05 -0.81
C GLU A 162 17.23 -6.93 -2.25
N PRO A 163 18.12 -5.96 -2.54
CA PRO A 163 18.74 -5.86 -3.85
C PRO A 163 19.57 -7.11 -4.16
N ASP A 164 19.29 -7.73 -5.30
CA ASP A 164 20.05 -8.84 -5.87
C ASP A 164 20.40 -8.53 -7.33
N LEU A 165 21.59 -7.97 -7.52
CA LEU A 165 22.12 -7.66 -8.85
C LEU A 165 22.57 -8.90 -9.63
N THR A 166 22.49 -10.09 -9.02
CA THR A 166 22.78 -11.37 -9.66
C THR A 166 21.53 -12.10 -10.13
N ALA A 167 20.34 -11.64 -9.71
CA ALA A 167 19.05 -12.10 -10.22
C ALA A 167 18.82 -11.67 -11.68
N ASP A 168 17.87 -12.34 -12.34
CA ASP A 168 17.45 -12.08 -13.71
C ASP A 168 15.92 -11.99 -13.78
N PRO A 169 15.33 -10.79 -13.97
CA PRO A 169 16.00 -9.49 -14.07
C PRO A 169 16.66 -9.06 -12.75
N GLN A 170 17.63 -8.14 -12.82
CA GLN A 170 18.33 -7.65 -11.63
C GLN A 170 17.36 -6.97 -10.67
N ILE A 171 17.42 -7.33 -9.40
CA ILE A 171 16.63 -6.71 -8.33
C ILE A 171 17.41 -5.52 -7.79
N GLY A 172 16.87 -4.32 -8.00
CA GLY A 172 17.38 -3.07 -7.46
C GLY A 172 16.89 -2.83 -6.03
N SER A 173 17.55 -1.91 -5.31
CA SER A 173 17.01 -1.40 -4.05
C SER A 173 15.79 -0.52 -4.31
N ASN A 174 14.92 -0.34 -3.31
CA ASN A 174 13.78 0.59 -3.38
C ASN A 174 14.19 1.98 -3.87
N SER A 175 15.35 2.49 -3.40
CA SER A 175 15.90 3.76 -3.87
C SER A 175 16.28 3.74 -5.35
N ASN A 176 16.93 2.67 -5.83
CA ASN A 176 17.41 2.58 -7.20
C ASN A 176 16.27 2.41 -8.22
N THR A 177 15.25 1.63 -7.86
CA THR A 177 14.07 1.40 -8.70
C THR A 177 13.26 2.70 -8.90
N HIS A 178 13.31 3.62 -7.94
CA HIS A 178 12.55 4.89 -7.95
C HIS A 178 13.36 6.17 -8.19
N HIS A 179 14.70 6.17 -8.12
CA HIS A 179 15.51 7.39 -8.40
C HIS A 179 15.85 7.59 -9.88
N ASN A 180 15.56 6.60 -10.73
CA ASN A 180 15.79 6.65 -12.17
C ASN A 180 14.50 6.85 -13.00
N LEU A 181 13.44 7.32 -12.36
CA LEU A 181 12.18 7.65 -13.02
C LEU A 181 12.36 8.94 -13.82
N SER A 182 12.53 8.82 -15.15
CA SER A 182 12.68 10.00 -15.99
C SER A 182 11.40 10.83 -16.03
N GLY A 183 11.53 12.17 -16.02
CA GLY A 183 10.38 13.08 -16.04
C GLY A 183 10.14 13.81 -14.73
N PHE A 184 10.57 13.23 -13.61
CA PHE A 184 10.68 13.95 -12.35
C PHE A 184 11.96 14.81 -12.37
N THR A 185 12.03 15.79 -13.27
CA THR A 185 13.14 16.76 -13.31
C THR A 185 13.23 17.45 -11.95
N ALA A 186 14.26 17.20 -11.14
CA ALA A 186 14.79 17.99 -9.99
C ALA A 186 13.83 18.69 -8.98
N TYR A 187 12.52 18.64 -9.16
CA TYR A 187 11.51 19.47 -8.52
C TYR A 187 10.55 18.64 -7.66
N ASN A 188 10.52 17.32 -7.85
CA ASN A 188 9.66 16.42 -7.10
C ASN A 188 10.44 15.41 -6.26
N CYS A 189 11.68 15.75 -5.83
CA CYS A 189 12.29 15.01 -4.72
C CYS A 189 11.32 14.98 -3.53
N ASN A 190 10.56 16.06 -3.33
CA ASN A 190 9.54 16.18 -2.29
C ASN A 190 8.33 15.24 -2.46
N LEU A 191 8.21 14.55 -3.60
CA LEU A 191 7.20 13.51 -3.79
C LEU A 191 7.51 12.27 -2.96
N CYS A 192 8.79 11.97 -2.77
CA CYS A 192 9.25 10.79 -2.04
C CYS A 192 9.94 11.16 -0.73
N HIS A 193 10.52 12.35 -0.67
CA HIS A 193 11.30 12.86 0.45
C HIS A 193 10.53 13.94 1.18
N SER A 194 10.56 13.95 2.50
CA SER A 194 10.09 15.11 3.25
C SER A 194 11.08 16.27 3.11
N SER A 195 10.61 17.47 2.79
CA SER A 195 11.44 18.68 2.86
C SER A 195 11.75 19.11 4.29
N ASP A 196 10.98 18.61 5.26
CA ASP A 196 10.92 19.13 6.62
C ASP A 196 11.68 18.25 7.63
N ASP A 197 12.13 17.07 7.22
CA ASP A 197 12.85 16.17 8.12
C ASP A 197 14.37 16.46 8.15
N THR A 198 14.75 17.31 9.11
CA THR A 198 16.15 17.62 9.45
C THR A 198 16.72 16.70 10.53
N THR A 199 15.97 15.68 10.97
CA THR A 199 16.32 14.85 12.13
C THR A 199 17.09 13.58 11.79
N GLY A 200 17.26 13.27 10.50
CA GLY A 200 18.02 12.11 10.04
C GLY A 200 19.44 12.06 10.62
N THR A 201 19.77 10.95 11.27
CA THR A 201 21.11 10.64 11.77
C THR A 201 22.15 10.83 10.68
N PRO A 202 23.25 11.60 10.92
CA PRO A 202 24.27 11.83 9.90
C PRO A 202 24.99 10.53 9.52
N GLY A 203 24.69 9.98 8.35
CA GLY A 203 25.30 8.75 7.83
C GLY A 203 24.57 8.12 6.65
N GLU A 204 23.25 8.34 6.55
CA GLU A 204 22.38 7.78 5.50
C GLU A 204 21.89 8.81 4.47
N GLY A 205 22.59 9.95 4.35
CA GLY A 205 22.53 10.77 3.14
C GLY A 205 21.16 11.32 2.71
N GLY A 206 20.50 12.11 3.56
CA GLY A 206 19.57 13.17 3.13
C GLY A 206 18.10 12.77 2.98
N ALA A 207 17.24 13.41 3.79
CA ALA A 207 15.79 13.24 3.90
C ALA A 207 15.35 11.77 4.12
N VAL A 208 14.89 11.46 5.33
CA VAL A 208 14.36 10.12 5.61
C VAL A 208 13.16 9.87 4.70
N LEU A 209 13.22 8.81 3.90
CA LEU A 209 12.09 8.33 3.12
C LEU A 209 11.02 7.82 4.10
N ASP A 210 9.94 8.57 4.24
CA ASP A 210 8.81 8.15 5.05
C ASP A 210 7.96 7.12 4.27
N ILE A 211 7.62 5.99 4.90
CA ILE A 211 6.66 5.02 4.34
C ILE A 211 5.36 5.69 3.90
N ARG A 212 4.94 6.80 4.53
CA ARG A 212 3.76 7.58 4.13
C ARG A 212 3.87 8.13 2.71
N TYR A 213 5.07 8.37 2.19
CA TYR A 213 5.25 8.76 0.79
C TYR A 213 5.10 7.58 -0.15
N CYS A 214 5.58 6.39 0.25
CA CYS A 214 5.35 5.15 -0.48
C CYS A 214 3.86 4.80 -0.52
N GLU A 215 3.16 4.98 0.61
CA GLU A 215 1.73 4.68 0.76
C GLU A 215 0.84 5.51 -0.16
N ARG A 216 1.34 6.61 -0.75
CA ARG A 216 0.61 7.41 -1.75
C ARG A 216 0.49 6.72 -3.12
N CYS A 217 1.40 5.80 -3.44
CA CYS A 217 1.36 5.03 -4.68
C CYS A 217 1.14 3.53 -4.40
N HIS A 218 1.39 3.11 -3.15
CA HIS A 218 1.21 1.75 -2.69
C HIS A 218 0.27 1.75 -1.48
N GLY A 219 -1.03 1.78 -1.71
CA GLY A 219 -2.00 1.63 -0.65
C GLY A 219 -1.86 0.30 0.09
N ILE A 220 -2.57 0.20 1.21
CA ILE A 220 -2.51 -0.97 2.11
C ILE A 220 -2.77 -2.29 1.35
N LYS A 221 -3.65 -2.28 0.34
CA LYS A 221 -3.97 -3.47 -0.44
C LYS A 221 -2.83 -3.88 -1.37
N SER A 222 -2.23 -2.94 -2.10
CA SER A 222 -1.11 -3.23 -3.00
C SER A 222 0.14 -3.64 -2.23
N LEU A 223 0.44 -2.97 -1.11
CA LEU A 223 1.55 -3.36 -0.21
C LEU A 223 1.38 -4.76 0.38
N HIS A 224 0.18 -5.17 0.75
CA HIS A 224 -0.10 -6.54 1.22
C HIS A 224 -0.39 -7.53 0.08
N SER A 225 -0.24 -7.11 -1.19
CA SER A 225 -0.36 -8.01 -2.35
C SER A 225 0.99 -8.45 -2.91
N ILE A 226 2.10 -8.09 -2.26
CA ILE A 226 3.42 -8.68 -2.53
C ILE A 226 3.31 -10.18 -2.23
N GLN A 227 3.87 -11.09 -3.05
CA GLN A 227 3.67 -12.54 -2.94
C GLN A 227 4.99 -13.33 -2.88
N TYR A 228 5.01 -14.42 -2.09
CA TYR A 228 5.93 -15.55 -2.20
C TYR A 228 5.14 -16.66 -2.85
N GLU A 229 5.83 -17.38 -3.73
CA GLU A 229 5.37 -18.56 -4.42
C GLU A 229 4.50 -19.44 -3.51
N ASN A 230 3.18 -19.33 -3.70
CA ASN A 230 2.25 -20.33 -3.25
C ASN A 230 1.35 -20.60 -4.44
N ASP A 231 1.52 -21.78 -5.02
CA ASP A 231 0.99 -22.21 -6.32
C ASP A 231 -0.56 -22.23 -6.43
N ASP A 232 -1.30 -21.64 -5.48
CA ASP A 232 -2.74 -21.88 -5.30
C ASP A 232 -3.55 -20.67 -4.78
N ILE A 233 -3.16 -19.43 -5.08
CA ILE A 233 -3.97 -18.20 -4.77
C ILE A 233 -4.09 -17.25 -5.97
N SER A 234 -4.38 -17.79 -7.15
CA SER A 234 -4.62 -17.02 -8.35
C SER A 234 -5.78 -16.02 -8.18
N GLY A 235 -5.47 -14.73 -8.00
CA GLY A 235 -6.32 -13.62 -8.44
C GLY A 235 -7.10 -12.80 -7.40
N GLU A 236 -6.95 -13.04 -6.09
CA GLU A 236 -7.63 -12.21 -5.06
C GLU A 236 -6.69 -11.13 -4.50
N LEU A 237 -7.03 -9.86 -4.72
CA LEU A 237 -6.31 -8.70 -4.17
C LEU A 237 -6.29 -8.73 -2.64
N GLY A 238 -5.13 -8.47 -2.02
CA GLY A 238 -4.98 -8.41 -0.55
C GLY A 238 -4.70 -9.76 0.15
N TYR A 239 -4.44 -10.83 -0.62
CA TYR A 239 -4.09 -12.16 -0.09
C TYR A 239 -2.62 -12.53 -0.35
N GLY A 240 -1.72 -11.56 -0.52
CA GLY A 240 -0.30 -11.82 -0.63
C GLY A 240 0.33 -12.06 0.75
N HIS A 241 1.11 -13.13 0.90
CA HIS A 241 1.98 -13.44 2.06
C HIS A 241 1.39 -13.44 3.49
N ILE A 242 0.15 -13.05 3.77
CA ILE A 242 -0.41 -13.10 5.14
C ILE A 242 -0.77 -14.56 5.49
N GLY A 243 0.25 -15.43 5.54
CA GLY A 243 0.14 -16.85 5.81
C GLY A 243 1.03 -17.30 6.98
N ASN A 244 2.15 -16.63 7.23
CA ASN A 244 3.00 -16.88 8.38
C ASN A 244 3.18 -15.60 9.22
N SER A 245 3.32 -15.76 10.54
CA SER A 245 3.63 -14.66 11.46
C SER A 245 4.93 -13.93 11.10
N TRP A 246 5.85 -14.61 10.40
CA TRP A 246 7.09 -14.00 9.95
C TRP A 246 6.83 -12.92 8.90
N ASP A 247 5.92 -13.11 7.97
CA ASP A 247 5.65 -12.10 6.92
C ASP A 247 5.17 -10.78 7.54
N CYS A 248 4.30 -10.88 8.56
CA CYS A 248 3.91 -9.75 9.38
C CYS A 248 5.13 -9.17 10.13
N TRP A 249 5.96 -10.03 10.73
CA TRP A 249 7.14 -9.60 11.48
C TRP A 249 8.23 -8.98 10.61
N GLY A 250 8.39 -9.39 9.35
CA GLY A 250 9.37 -8.83 8.43
C GLY A 250 9.11 -7.36 8.16
N CYS A 251 7.85 -7.00 7.90
CA CYS A 251 7.46 -5.62 7.66
C CYS A 251 7.19 -4.85 8.96
N HIS A 252 6.52 -5.45 9.93
CA HIS A 252 6.02 -4.76 11.14
C HIS A 252 6.85 -5.02 12.40
N GLY A 253 7.87 -5.87 12.32
CA GLY A 253 8.67 -6.26 13.46
C GLY A 253 9.53 -5.12 14.01
N PHE A 254 9.85 -5.23 15.29
CA PHE A 254 10.61 -4.24 16.04
C PHE A 254 11.37 -4.93 17.16
N GLN A 255 12.51 -4.38 17.58
CA GLN A 255 13.31 -5.00 18.62
C GLN A 255 12.79 -4.61 20.02
N GLU A 256 12.22 -5.58 20.76
CA GLU A 256 11.67 -5.33 22.11
C GLU A 256 12.73 -4.86 23.13
N SER A 257 14.01 -5.19 22.95
CA SER A 257 15.08 -4.82 23.89
C SER A 257 15.37 -3.32 23.94
N ASN A 258 14.92 -2.53 22.96
CA ASN A 258 14.94 -1.07 22.99
C ASN A 258 13.59 -0.44 23.41
N ALA A 259 12.50 -1.21 23.42
CA ALA A 259 11.20 -0.75 23.89
C ALA A 259 11.09 -0.70 25.43
N LEU A 260 11.89 -1.50 26.14
CA LEU A 260 11.94 -1.52 27.62
C LEU A 260 13.21 -0.90 28.24
N SER A 261 14.31 -0.78 27.50
CA SER A 261 15.57 -0.20 28.03
C SER A 261 15.67 1.33 27.88
N SER A 262 14.77 1.94 27.11
CA SER A 262 14.63 3.40 26.98
C SER A 262 13.69 4.04 28.01
N LEU A 263 13.39 3.34 29.12
CA LEU A 263 12.89 3.96 30.36
C LEU A 263 13.97 4.80 31.07
N ASP A 264 14.90 5.41 30.33
CA ASP A 264 15.71 6.51 30.79
C ASP A 264 15.14 7.78 30.16
N ASP A 265 14.47 8.55 31.00
CA ASP A 265 13.76 9.83 30.82
C ASP A 265 14.65 10.99 30.28
N SER A 266 15.78 10.68 29.64
CA SER A 266 16.82 11.68 29.34
C SER A 266 17.50 11.59 27.98
N VAL A 267 17.12 10.65 27.10
CA VAL A 267 17.57 10.66 25.70
C VAL A 267 16.35 10.85 24.81
N GLY A 268 16.23 12.04 24.24
CA GLY A 268 15.20 12.40 23.27
C GLY A 268 15.28 11.56 22.01
N SER A 269 14.74 10.34 22.09
CA SER A 269 14.10 9.67 20.97
C SER A 269 13.07 10.66 20.44
N SER A 270 13.26 11.14 19.23
CA SER A 270 12.34 12.05 18.55
C SER A 270 10.93 11.45 18.63
N SER A 271 10.13 12.15 19.41
CA SER A 271 8.82 11.81 19.93
C SER A 271 7.71 11.88 18.88
N GLU A 272 7.84 11.15 17.79
CA GLU A 272 6.75 10.99 16.80
C GLU A 272 6.46 9.53 16.45
N GLY A 273 7.16 8.58 17.07
CA GLY A 273 6.95 7.15 16.93
C GLY A 273 6.15 6.56 18.09
N GLY A 274 4.82 6.67 18.05
CA GLY A 274 3.92 6.15 19.10
C GLY A 274 4.22 4.69 19.46
N TYR A 275 4.33 4.40 20.75
CA TYR A 275 4.36 3.03 21.28
C TYR A 275 3.08 2.27 20.83
N PRO A 276 3.02 0.92 20.90
CA PRO A 276 1.82 0.12 20.57
C PRO A 276 0.80 0.22 21.71
N GLY A 277 0.46 1.47 22.02
CA GLY A 277 -0.13 1.92 23.26
C GLY A 277 -0.78 3.28 23.07
N GLU A 278 -1.33 3.56 21.91
CA GLU A 278 -2.06 4.80 21.67
C GLU A 278 -3.43 4.42 21.09
N ALA A 279 -4.23 5.40 20.70
CA ALA A 279 -5.47 5.13 19.98
C ALA A 279 -5.20 4.18 18.80
N THR A 280 -5.96 3.09 18.73
CA THR A 280 -5.84 2.14 17.61
C THR A 280 -6.75 2.61 16.48
N VAL A 281 -6.23 2.67 15.26
CA VAL A 281 -7.01 3.13 14.10
C VAL A 281 -8.20 2.21 13.88
N PRO A 282 -9.43 2.75 13.76
CA PRO A 282 -10.62 1.95 13.53
C PRO A 282 -10.64 1.35 12.12
N SER A 283 -11.33 0.22 11.94
CA SER A 283 -11.66 -0.34 10.62
C SER A 283 -13.15 -0.62 10.56
N VAL A 284 -13.80 -0.31 9.44
CA VAL A 284 -15.22 -0.58 9.19
C VAL A 284 -15.34 -1.76 8.24
N ASP A 285 -16.05 -2.79 8.68
CA ASP A 285 -16.32 -3.99 7.91
C ASP A 285 -17.66 -3.88 7.17
N GLU A 286 -18.69 -3.34 7.84
CA GLU A 286 -20.06 -3.28 7.32
C GLU A 286 -20.87 -2.12 7.92
N VAL A 287 -21.83 -1.59 7.16
CA VAL A 287 -22.79 -0.56 7.60
C VAL A 287 -24.21 -1.00 7.26
N ILE A 288 -25.12 -1.01 8.24
CA ILE A 288 -26.51 -1.47 8.08
C ILE A 288 -27.50 -0.46 8.70
N PRO A 289 -28.47 0.04 7.94
CA PRO A 289 -28.51 0.04 6.48
C PRO A 289 -27.42 0.96 5.89
N ASN A 290 -26.92 0.62 4.70
CA ASN A 290 -26.03 1.50 3.91
C ASN A 290 -26.79 2.36 2.89
N GLU A 291 -28.12 2.24 2.84
CA GLU A 291 -29.02 3.12 2.08
C GLU A 291 -30.13 3.63 2.99
N ILE A 292 -30.32 4.94 3.06
CA ILE A 292 -31.33 5.60 3.91
C ILE A 292 -32.15 6.61 3.13
N THR A 293 -33.38 6.87 3.55
CA THR A 293 -34.27 7.84 2.90
C THR A 293 -34.26 9.17 3.65
N VAL A 294 -34.20 10.29 2.93
CA VAL A 294 -34.34 11.63 3.52
C VAL A 294 -35.69 11.82 4.22
N GLY A 295 -35.75 12.78 5.13
CA GLY A 295 -36.97 13.20 5.82
C GLY A 295 -37.23 12.49 7.16
N GLN A 296 -36.46 11.46 7.51
CA GLN A 296 -36.51 10.81 8.82
C GLN A 296 -35.11 10.48 9.34
N ASP A 297 -34.90 10.74 10.62
CA ASP A 297 -33.70 10.31 11.31
C ASP A 297 -33.62 8.78 11.28
N THR A 298 -32.49 8.24 10.85
CA THR A 298 -32.29 6.80 10.68
C THR A 298 -31.10 6.35 11.51
N VAL A 299 -31.32 5.42 12.44
CA VAL A 299 -30.22 4.77 13.15
C VAL A 299 -29.56 3.77 12.21
N ILE A 300 -28.25 3.88 12.04
CA ILE A 300 -27.42 2.89 11.37
C ILE A 300 -26.53 2.18 12.38
N THR A 301 -26.20 0.93 12.11
CA THR A 301 -25.22 0.13 12.85
C THR A 301 -24.00 -0.07 11.97
N ILE A 302 -22.83 0.28 12.52
CA ILE A 302 -21.52 0.14 11.88
C ILE A 302 -20.79 -0.99 12.61
N TYR A 303 -20.37 -2.01 11.87
CA TYR A 303 -19.57 -3.12 12.37
C TYR A 303 -18.11 -2.95 11.96
N GLY A 304 -17.21 -3.35 12.83
CA GLY A 304 -15.78 -3.26 12.55
C GLY A 304 -14.91 -3.59 13.75
N THR A 305 -13.73 -2.99 13.80
CA THR A 305 -12.75 -3.20 14.86
C THR A 305 -12.15 -1.88 15.35
N SER A 306 -11.67 -1.89 16.59
CA SER A 306 -10.98 -0.76 17.19
C SER A 306 -11.80 0.55 17.17
N PHE A 307 -13.11 0.51 17.41
CA PHE A 307 -13.90 1.75 17.55
C PHE A 307 -13.70 2.44 18.91
N GLU A 308 -13.40 1.66 19.94
CA GLU A 308 -12.91 2.16 21.23
C GLU A 308 -11.72 1.32 21.69
N ASN A 309 -10.77 1.94 22.38
CA ASN A 309 -9.71 1.20 23.08
C ASN A 309 -9.23 1.98 24.31
N GLU A 310 -8.74 1.25 25.31
CA GLU A 310 -8.12 1.84 26.49
C GLU A 310 -6.61 1.60 26.45
N TYR A 311 -5.83 2.67 26.65
CA TYR A 311 -4.42 2.55 26.96
C TYR A 311 -4.00 3.52 28.05
N ASN A 312 -3.21 3.03 29.01
CA ASN A 312 -2.71 3.81 30.15
C ASN A 312 -3.82 4.62 30.85
N LYS A 313 -5.01 4.00 31.00
CA LYS A 313 -6.22 4.58 31.59
C LYS A 313 -6.86 5.73 30.80
N THR A 314 -6.37 5.99 29.59
CA THR A 314 -7.02 6.88 28.62
C THR A 314 -7.92 6.04 27.74
N ILE A 315 -9.20 6.40 27.68
CA ILE A 315 -10.18 5.78 26.80
C ILE A 315 -10.23 6.62 25.54
N TYR A 316 -9.93 6.00 24.41
CA TYR A 316 -10.06 6.61 23.10
C TYR A 316 -11.36 6.13 22.46
N THR A 317 -12.22 7.08 22.09
CA THR A 317 -13.52 6.83 21.47
C THR A 317 -13.52 7.39 20.06
N SER A 318 -14.36 6.84 19.19
CA SER A 318 -14.49 7.32 17.82
C SER A 318 -15.80 8.08 17.60
N ASN A 319 -15.77 9.01 16.65
CA ASN A 319 -16.94 9.64 16.05
C ASN A 319 -17.15 9.12 14.63
N VAL A 320 -18.30 9.42 14.03
CA VAL A 320 -18.60 9.07 12.63
C VAL A 320 -18.60 10.34 11.80
N THR A 321 -17.91 10.33 10.66
CA THR A 321 -17.91 11.44 9.72
C THR A 321 -18.56 11.04 8.41
N LEU A 322 -19.39 11.92 7.85
CA LEU A 322 -19.99 11.81 6.52
C LEU A 322 -19.49 12.94 5.62
N ASP A 323 -18.97 12.62 4.44
CA ASP A 323 -18.47 13.62 3.47
C ASP A 323 -19.04 13.36 2.07
N ASN A 324 -19.58 14.39 1.41
CA ASN A 324 -20.04 14.30 0.00
C ASN A 324 -19.18 15.11 -0.99
N GLY A 325 -17.97 15.51 -0.58
CA GLY A 325 -17.04 16.36 -1.32
C GLY A 325 -17.37 17.85 -1.24
N THR A 326 -18.53 18.23 -0.70
CA THR A 326 -18.95 19.63 -0.49
C THR A 326 -19.14 19.96 0.98
N VAL A 327 -19.64 18.99 1.75
CA VAL A 327 -19.96 19.13 3.17
C VAL A 327 -19.44 17.91 3.91
N THR A 328 -18.72 18.16 5.00
CA THR A 328 -18.30 17.15 5.98
C THR A 328 -19.12 17.36 7.26
N ILE A 329 -19.74 16.30 7.77
CA ILE A 329 -20.55 16.30 9.01
C ILE A 329 -19.92 15.30 9.98
N GLU A 330 -19.77 15.72 11.23
CA GLU A 330 -19.35 14.85 12.33
C GLU A 330 -20.56 14.49 13.20
N LEU A 331 -20.70 13.20 13.52
CA LEU A 331 -21.79 12.62 14.27
C LEU A 331 -21.22 11.90 15.50
N GLU A 332 -21.77 12.22 16.66
CA GLU A 332 -21.48 11.49 17.91
C GLU A 332 -22.27 10.17 17.89
N PRO A 333 -21.64 9.02 18.22
CA PRO A 333 -22.34 7.74 18.35
C PRO A 333 -23.44 7.78 19.41
N ASP A 334 -24.58 7.16 19.12
CA ASP A 334 -25.61 6.88 20.13
C ASP A 334 -25.12 5.83 21.13
N SER A 335 -24.38 4.84 20.62
CA SER A 335 -23.69 3.83 21.40
C SER A 335 -22.40 3.39 20.70
N ILE A 336 -21.39 3.02 21.48
CA ILE A 336 -20.10 2.56 20.97
C ILE A 336 -19.58 1.41 21.83
N THR A 337 -18.99 0.43 21.16
CA THR A 337 -18.16 -0.63 21.72
C THR A 337 -16.93 -0.79 20.84
N SER A 338 -15.96 -1.61 21.22
CA SER A 338 -14.78 -1.88 20.37
C SER A 338 -15.06 -2.39 18.95
N THR A 339 -16.26 -2.94 18.67
CA THR A 339 -16.59 -3.57 17.37
C THR A 339 -17.92 -3.10 16.75
N VAL A 340 -18.70 -2.29 17.45
CA VAL A 340 -20.01 -1.81 16.99
C VAL A 340 -20.19 -0.35 17.36
N ILE A 341 -20.63 0.47 16.39
CA ILE A 341 -21.17 1.81 16.61
C ILE A 341 -22.63 1.82 16.17
N GLU A 342 -23.52 2.37 17.00
CA GLU A 342 -24.84 2.82 16.56
C GLU A 342 -24.81 4.34 16.48
N VAL A 343 -25.27 4.90 15.36
CA VAL A 343 -25.29 6.35 15.15
C VAL A 343 -26.55 6.77 14.40
N THR A 344 -27.17 7.87 14.85
CA THR A 344 -28.34 8.44 14.22
C THR A 344 -27.92 9.36 13.08
N ILE A 345 -28.34 9.02 11.87
CA ILE A 345 -28.15 9.83 10.67
C ILE A 345 -29.31 10.81 10.52
N PRO A 346 -29.07 12.13 10.48
CA PRO A 346 -30.13 13.12 10.41
C PRO A 346 -30.95 13.02 9.11
N GLY A 347 -32.27 13.03 9.21
CA GLY A 347 -33.17 13.05 8.05
C GLY A 347 -33.09 14.35 7.23
N THR A 348 -32.35 15.35 7.70
CA THR A 348 -32.11 16.62 7.02
C THR A 348 -30.93 16.59 6.05
N LEU A 349 -30.23 15.45 5.93
CA LEU A 349 -29.19 15.28 4.91
C LEU A 349 -29.79 15.41 3.51
N GLU A 350 -29.09 16.12 2.63
CA GLU A 350 -29.45 16.20 1.23
C GLU A 350 -29.23 14.82 0.55
N PRO A 351 -30.09 14.44 -0.41
CA PRO A 351 -29.88 13.21 -1.17
C PRO A 351 -28.51 13.20 -1.86
N GLY A 352 -27.82 12.06 -1.80
CA GLY A 352 -26.47 11.94 -2.35
C GLY A 352 -25.73 10.70 -1.87
N ILE A 353 -24.49 10.58 -2.33
CA ILE A 353 -23.55 9.56 -1.90
C ILE A 353 -22.60 10.23 -0.90
N TYR A 354 -22.45 9.63 0.28
CA TYR A 354 -21.56 10.10 1.33
C TYR A 354 -20.48 9.05 1.61
N ASP A 355 -19.27 9.55 1.80
CA ASP A 355 -18.14 8.83 2.34
C ASP A 355 -18.29 8.79 3.86
N LEU A 356 -18.60 7.61 4.38
CA LEU A 356 -18.63 7.33 5.80
C LEU A 356 -17.24 6.88 6.27
N ARG A 357 -16.75 7.49 7.34
CA ARG A 357 -15.56 7.05 8.09
C ARG A 357 -15.84 7.08 9.58
N VAL A 358 -15.17 6.19 10.31
CA VAL A 358 -15.06 6.25 11.76
C VAL A 358 -13.74 6.92 12.10
N VAL A 359 -13.76 8.00 12.88
CA VAL A 359 -12.59 8.83 13.19
C VAL A 359 -12.33 8.80 14.68
N LYS A 360 -11.13 8.43 15.09
CA LYS A 360 -10.69 8.40 16.48
C LYS A 360 -9.67 9.51 16.72
N ASP A 361 -9.79 10.19 17.85
CA ASP A 361 -8.86 11.25 18.30
C ASP A 361 -8.60 12.37 17.26
N GLY A 362 -9.55 12.60 16.36
CA GLY A 362 -9.54 13.69 15.38
C GLY A 362 -8.84 13.41 14.05
N ASP A 363 -7.86 12.50 13.99
CA ASP A 363 -7.08 12.25 12.77
C ASP A 363 -6.95 10.77 12.37
N MET A 364 -7.27 9.81 13.25
CA MET A 364 -7.22 8.38 12.94
C MET A 364 -8.51 7.92 12.29
N SER A 365 -8.53 7.95 10.96
CA SER A 365 -9.70 7.59 10.15
C SER A 365 -9.68 6.13 9.71
N SER A 366 -10.83 5.48 9.74
CA SER A 366 -11.05 4.16 9.15
C SER A 366 -10.95 4.18 7.62
N ASN A 367 -11.02 2.99 7.02
CA ASN A 367 -11.37 2.86 5.61
C ASN A 367 -12.69 3.56 5.29
N LYS A 368 -12.79 4.04 4.05
CA LYS A 368 -13.98 4.69 3.50
C LYS A 368 -15.04 3.65 3.16
N VAL A 369 -16.27 3.89 3.60
CA VAL A 369 -17.45 3.10 3.25
C VAL A 369 -18.53 4.03 2.69
N THR A 370 -19.31 3.54 1.74
CA THR A 370 -20.36 4.36 1.11
C THR A 370 -21.67 4.29 1.89
N LEU A 371 -22.26 5.45 2.17
CA LEU A 371 -23.64 5.60 2.63
C LEU A 371 -24.44 6.34 1.56
N THR A 372 -25.53 5.74 1.07
CA THR A 372 -26.41 6.38 0.08
C THR A 372 -27.62 6.98 0.76
N VAL A 373 -27.88 8.27 0.52
CA VAL A 373 -29.07 8.97 0.97
C VAL A 373 -29.99 9.19 -0.22
N ILE A 374 -31.13 8.49 -0.25
CA ILE A 374 -32.10 8.55 -1.34
C ILE A 374 -33.24 9.54 -1.04
N PRO A 375 -33.78 10.24 -2.06
CA PRO A 375 -34.92 11.13 -1.87
C PRO A 375 -36.17 10.35 -1.47
N ASP A 376 -37.03 10.94 -0.61
CA ASP A 376 -38.37 10.41 -0.34
C ASP A 376 -39.26 10.68 -1.56
N VAL A 377 -39.37 9.70 -2.44
CA VAL A 377 -40.23 9.79 -3.61
C VAL A 377 -41.62 9.26 -3.25
N GLN A 378 -42.52 10.17 -2.89
CA GLN A 378 -43.94 9.84 -2.74
C GLN A 378 -44.65 9.99 -4.09
N ILE A 379 -45.17 8.88 -4.63
CA ILE A 379 -46.04 8.92 -5.81
C ILE A 379 -47.44 9.35 -5.35
N GLU A 380 -47.73 10.65 -5.44
CA GLU A 380 -49.04 11.20 -5.01
C GLU A 380 -50.20 10.78 -5.93
N MET A 381 -49.94 10.53 -7.22
CA MET A 381 -50.99 10.17 -8.18
C MET A 381 -50.44 9.35 -9.36
N VAL A 382 -51.07 8.21 -9.63
CA VAL A 382 -50.89 7.45 -10.88
C VAL A 382 -52.09 7.72 -11.77
N THR A 383 -51.86 8.35 -12.93
CA THR A 383 -52.90 8.51 -13.95
C THR A 383 -52.80 7.35 -14.95
N ILE A 384 -53.83 6.50 -15.03
CA ILE A 384 -53.93 5.47 -16.06
C ILE A 384 -54.70 6.08 -17.24
N PRO A 385 -54.11 6.18 -18.45
CA PRO A 385 -54.84 6.60 -19.64
C PRO A 385 -55.89 5.54 -20.00
N GLY A 386 -57.14 5.97 -20.14
CA GLY A 386 -58.27 5.14 -20.58
C GLY A 386 -58.41 5.05 -22.09
#